data_AF-A0A5D3JZ31-F1
#
_entry.id   AF-A0A5D3JZ31-F1
#
_cell.length_a   1.000
_cell.length_b   1.000
_cell.length_c   1.000
_cell.angle_alpha   90.00
_cell.angle_beta   90.00
_cell.angle_gamma   90.00
#
_symmetry.space_group_name_H-M   'P 1'
#
loop_
_entity.id
_entity.type
_entity.pdbx_description
1 polymer ?
#
loop_
_entity_poly.entity_id
_entity_poly.type
_entity_poly.pdbx_seq_one_letter_code
_entity_poly.pdbx_strand_id
1 'polypeptide(L)' 'MVVVTLSDGRSISTPRLESASPADLAEVELTPLGVHWPRLDEDLSIEGMLAGRRPTVPR' A
#
# COMPACT_ATOMS: atom_id res chain seq x y z
N MET A 1 -0.95 -5.78 8.24
CA MET A 1 -1.54 -4.42 8.16
C MET A 1 -0.43 -3.53 7.64
N VAL A 2 -0.72 -2.73 6.63
CA VAL A 2 0.19 -1.68 6.14
C VAL A 2 -0.21 -0.38 6.82
N VAL A 3 0.77 0.35 7.36
CA VAL A 3 0.55 1.68 7.95
C VAL A 3 1.41 2.68 7.19
N VAL A 4 0.77 3.71 6.65
CA VAL A 4 1.46 4.84 6.02
C VAL A 4 1.38 6.03 6.96
N THR A 5 2.53 6.65 7.25
CA THR A 5 2.61 7.91 7.99
C THR A 5 2.82 9.04 6.99
N LEU A 6 1.91 10.00 6.97
CA LEU A 6 2.02 11.20 6.15
C LEU A 6 2.97 12.21 6.80
N SER A 7 3.52 13.12 6.00
CA SER A 7 4.43 14.18 6.48
C SER A 7 3.79 15.14 7.48
N ASP A 8 2.46 15.20 7.52
CA ASP A 8 1.69 15.98 8.50
C ASP A 8 1.43 15.22 9.82
N GLY A 9 1.98 14.02 9.98
CA GLY A 9 1.87 13.20 11.19
C GLY A 9 0.64 12.30 11.25
N ARG A 10 -0.27 12.36 10.28
CA ARG A 10 -1.41 11.43 10.23
C ARG A 10 -0.95 10.03 9.82
N SER A 11 -1.58 9.01 10.40
CA SER A 11 -1.36 7.61 10.04
C SER A 11 -2.62 7.01 9.43
N ILE A 12 -2.46 6.29 8.33
CA ILE A 12 -3.56 5.57 7.65
C ILE A 12 -3.19 4.10 7.59
N SER A 13 -4.09 3.23 8.03
CA SER A 13 -3.89 1.78 8.05
C SER A 13 -4.79 1.07 7.04
N THR A 14 -4.20 0.18 6.25
CA THR A 14 -4.90 -0.71 5.31
C THR A 14 -4.64 -2.17 5.69
N PRO A 15 -5.66 -3.05 5.65
CA PRO A 15 -5.46 -4.49 5.83
C PRO A 15 -4.43 -5.05 4.85
N ARG A 16 -3.69 -6.09 5.26
CA ARG A 16 -2.59 -6.66 4.47
C ARG A 16 -3.14 -7.27 3.17
N LEU A 17 -2.35 -7.21 2.11
CA LEU A 17 -2.57 -7.93 0.86
C LEU A 17 -2.61 -9.44 1.18
N GLU A 18 -3.76 -10.06 0.96
CA GLU A 18 -4.01 -11.48 1.29
C GLU A 18 -3.19 -12.36 0.34
N SER A 19 -1.91 -12.62 0.67
CA SER A 19 -1.02 -13.71 0.20
C SER A 19 0.46 -13.32 0.15
N ALA A 20 0.82 -12.05 0.38
CA ALA A 20 2.21 -11.59 0.26
C ALA A 20 3.15 -12.20 1.31
N SER A 21 4.31 -12.73 0.91
CA SER A 21 5.33 -13.20 1.86
C SER A 21 6.06 -12.01 2.53
N PRO A 22 6.75 -12.21 3.67
CA PRO A 22 7.56 -11.15 4.27
C PRO A 22 8.64 -10.60 3.31
N ALA A 23 9.19 -11.44 2.43
CA ALA A 23 10.16 -11.03 1.43
C ALA A 23 9.52 -10.14 0.35
N ASP A 24 8.31 -10.48 -0.08
CA ASP A 24 7.58 -9.67 -1.07
C ASP A 24 7.18 -8.30 -0.50
N LEU A 25 6.88 -8.22 0.80
CA LEU A 25 6.55 -6.97 1.47
C LEU A 25 7.75 -6.10 1.82
N ALA A 26 8.97 -6.68 1.86
CA ALA A 26 10.19 -5.97 2.25
C ALA A 26 10.72 -5.05 1.14
N GLU A 27 10.41 -5.36 -0.11
CA GLU A 27 10.80 -4.56 -1.27
C GLU A 27 9.63 -3.64 -1.66
N VAL A 28 9.76 -2.36 -1.35
CA VAL A 28 8.71 -1.37 -1.55
C VAL A 28 9.28 -0.10 -2.19
N GLU A 29 8.53 0.46 -3.12
CA GLU A 29 8.83 1.71 -3.79
C GLU A 29 7.81 2.78 -3.40
N LEU A 30 8.31 3.96 -3.02
CA LEU A 30 7.45 5.10 -2.74
C LEU A 30 7.24 5.89 -4.03
N THR A 31 5.99 6.15 -4.37
CA THR A 31 5.61 7.06 -5.45
C THR A 31 5.02 8.35 -4.86
N PRO A 32 4.95 9.45 -5.62
CA PRO A 32 4.29 10.68 -5.14
C PRO A 32 2.82 10.49 -4.72
N LEU A 33 2.17 9.41 -5.19
CA LEU A 33 0.74 9.15 -4.98
C LEU A 33 0.46 7.91 -4.12
N GLY A 34 1.48 7.16 -3.69
CA GLY A 34 1.27 5.85 -3.07
C GLY A 34 2.51 5.02 -2.82
N VAL A 35 2.27 3.73 -2.68
CA VAL A 35 3.25 2.70 -2.36
C VAL A 35 3.10 1.58 -3.39
N HIS A 36 4.19 1.18 -4.02
CA HIS A 36 4.24 0.11 -5.01
C HIS A 36 5.07 -1.06 -4.48
N TRP A 37 4.55 -2.29 -4.62
CA TRP A 37 5.28 -3.52 -4.34
C TRP A 37 5.63 -4.21 -5.68
N PRO A 38 6.86 -4.06 -6.19
CA PRO A 38 7.23 -4.58 -7.50
C PRO A 38 7.20 -6.11 -7.59
N ARG A 39 7.43 -6.80 -6.46
CA ARG A 39 7.36 -8.27 -6.39
C ARG A 39 5.93 -8.81 -6.46
N LEU A 40 4.95 -8.00 -6.06
CA LEU A 40 3.54 -8.36 -6.04
C LEU A 40 2.79 -7.82 -7.26
N ASP A 41 3.38 -6.88 -7.99
CA ASP A 41 2.70 -6.06 -9.02
C ASP A 41 1.45 -5.36 -8.43
N GLU A 42 1.59 -4.87 -7.20
CA GLU A 42 0.49 -4.29 -6.45
C GLU A 42 0.78 -2.84 -6.04
N ASP A 43 -0.22 -1.99 -6.23
CA ASP A 43 -0.19 -0.58 -5.88
C ASP A 43 -1.19 -0.26 -4.77
N LEU A 44 -0.76 0.59 -3.84
CA LEU A 44 -1.58 1.19 -2.81
C LEU A 44 -1.56 2.71 -2.93
N SER A 45 -2.66 3.31 -3.37
CA SER A 45 -2.77 4.77 -3.52
C SER A 45 -3.17 5.44 -2.20
N ILE A 46 -2.55 6.58 -1.87
CA ILE A 46 -2.92 7.38 -0.70
C ILE A 46 -4.36 7.89 -0.80
N GLU A 47 -4.79 8.30 -1.98
CA GLU A 47 -6.19 8.71 -2.22
C GLU A 47 -7.15 7.55 -1.95
N GLY A 48 -6.83 6.35 -2.44
CA GLY A 48 -7.62 5.15 -2.20
C GLY A 48 -7.71 4.81 -0.71
N MET A 49 -6.58 4.89 0.00
CA MET A 49 -6.54 4.70 1.46
C MET A 49 -7.42 5.72 2.20
N LEU A 50 -7.32 7.01 1.86
CA LEU A 50 -8.13 8.09 2.45
C LEU A 50 -9.63 7.91 2.16
N ALA A 51 -9.98 7.40 0.98
CA ALA A 51 -11.35 7.12 0.59
C ALA A 51 -11.89 5.77 1.10
N GLY A 52 -11.08 4.98 1.81
CA GLY A 52 -11.44 3.64 2.27
C GLY A 52 -11.63 2.62 1.14
N ARG A 53 -11.05 2.88 -0.04
CA ARG A 53 -11.08 1.97 -1.20
C ARG A 53 -10.01 0.90 -1.05
N ARG A 54 -10.36 -0.34 -1.37
CA ARG A 54 -9.40 -1.45 -1.43
C ARG A 54 -8.64 -1.39 -2.75
N PRO A 55 -7.35 -1.81 -2.79
CA PRO A 55 -6.63 -2.00 -4.04
C PRO A 55 -7.48 -2.86 -4.98
N THR A 56 -7.74 -2.37 -6.17
CA THR A 56 -8.32 -3.18 -7.23
C THR A 56 -7.21 -4.07 -7.75
N VAL A 57 -7.25 -5.36 -7.41
CA VAL A 57 -6.37 -6.37 -8.03
C VAL A 57 -6.62 -6.31 -9.54
N PRO A 58 -5.61 -6.03 -10.38
CA PRO A 58 -5.77 -6.14 -11.82
C PRO A 58 -6.15 -7.59 -12.16
N ARG A 59 -7.07 -7.76 -13.10
CA ARG A 59 -7.55 -9.07 -13.56
C ARG A 59 -6.51 -9.77 -14.41
#